data_AF-A0A8T3A434-F1
#
_entry.id   AF-A0A8T3A434-F1
#
_cell.length_a   1.000
_cell.length_b   1.000
_cell.length_c   1.000
_cell.angle_alpha   90.00
_cell.angle_beta   90.00
_cell.angle_gamma   90.00
#
_symmetry.space_group_name_H-M   'P 1'
#
loop_
_entity.id
_entity.type
_entity.pdbx_description
1 polymer ?
#
loop_
_entity_poly.entity_id
_entity_poly.type
_entity_poly.pdbx_seq_one_letter_code
_entity_poly.pdbx_strand_id
1 'polypeptide(L)'
;MGYWGGVHPNAPETRKYNSKLLYPKQSPGNLANSRDLAMDCMEKYGVAMIDPNKVDEFYDDLHAYLVSQNIDGVKVDVQNILETLGTGYGGRVSLTHRFQEALEKSISKNFPDNSIICCMGQSTDSIYSSKVSAVTRASDDYMPKNLTSQTLHVASVAFNSIFLGEVLVPDWDMFYSVHYAAEFHAKARALGGCGIYVSDKINEHDFDLLKKLVLPDGSILRAKYPGRPTRDCLFSDPITDGKSLLKVWNLNKFTGILGAFNCQGAGTWPGLSSNQSNSSPEFITGEVSPNDIEYLDKVAGNNWIGDCAIYSFDSGSLSRLPKNESFGVTLKALQCEVFTISPVQVYEKMVEFAPIGLIQMYNSGGAVDNIDFSNKNSDLVLHIEGRGSGIFGAYSSRQPERLTLNSKQVEFKFSIADNFLTLNIPAGVHFWALDMFF
;
A
#
# COMPACT_ATOMS: atom_id res chain seq x y z
N MET A 1 22.65 -14.82 -1.70
CA MET A 1 22.65 -16.19 -2.26
C MET A 1 22.99 -16.25 -3.76
N GLY A 2 22.68 -15.22 -4.56
CA GLY A 2 22.79 -15.28 -6.03
C GLY A 2 21.38 -15.21 -6.65
N TYR A 3 20.79 -16.36 -6.94
CA TYR A 3 19.35 -16.53 -7.25
C TYR A 3 18.88 -17.92 -6.76
N TRP A 4 17.74 -18.45 -7.21
CA TRP A 4 17.16 -19.74 -6.74
C TRP A 4 18.16 -20.92 -6.67
N GLY A 5 19.10 -21.03 -7.61
CA GLY A 5 20.13 -22.09 -7.62
C GLY A 5 21.44 -21.74 -6.88
N GLY A 6 21.55 -20.52 -6.36
CA GLY A 6 22.79 -20.00 -5.78
C GLY A 6 23.79 -19.49 -6.81
N VAL A 7 25.09 -19.48 -6.44
CA VAL A 7 26.20 -19.07 -7.32
C VAL A 7 27.03 -20.28 -7.73
N HIS A 8 27.17 -20.50 -9.04
CA HIS A 8 27.85 -21.68 -9.58
C HIS A 8 29.28 -21.85 -9.00
N PRO A 9 29.60 -22.97 -8.33
CA PRO A 9 30.87 -23.14 -7.60
C PRO A 9 32.14 -23.02 -8.45
N ASN A 10 32.04 -23.45 -9.72
CA ASN A 10 33.20 -23.61 -10.60
C ASN A 10 33.25 -22.58 -11.74
N ALA A 11 32.38 -21.57 -11.73
CA ALA A 11 32.45 -20.53 -12.75
C ALA A 11 33.70 -19.66 -12.51
N PRO A 12 34.57 -19.43 -13.52
CA PRO A 12 35.84 -18.72 -13.35
C PRO A 12 35.68 -17.36 -12.66
N GLU A 13 34.64 -16.61 -13.01
CA GLU A 13 34.37 -15.24 -12.59
C GLU A 13 33.91 -15.16 -11.12
N THR A 14 33.26 -16.21 -10.61
CA THR A 14 32.66 -16.24 -9.27
C THR A 14 33.37 -17.20 -8.31
N ARG A 15 34.45 -17.87 -8.77
CA ARG A 15 35.21 -18.85 -7.98
C ARG A 15 35.75 -18.27 -6.66
N LYS A 16 36.06 -16.98 -6.65
CA LYS A 16 36.59 -16.27 -5.46
C LYS A 16 35.61 -16.24 -4.27
N TYR A 17 34.32 -16.42 -4.50
CA TYR A 17 33.30 -16.47 -3.45
C TYR A 17 33.15 -17.84 -2.78
N ASN A 18 33.89 -18.85 -3.27
CA ASN A 18 33.98 -20.19 -2.66
C ASN A 18 32.62 -20.84 -2.40
N SER A 19 31.68 -20.72 -3.35
CA SER A 19 30.33 -21.26 -3.20
C SER A 19 30.34 -22.79 -3.10
N LYS A 20 29.49 -23.35 -2.24
CA LYS A 20 29.36 -24.79 -1.99
C LYS A 20 27.95 -25.25 -2.27
N LEU A 21 27.82 -26.38 -2.96
CA LEU A 21 26.53 -27.03 -3.16
C LEU A 21 26.05 -27.64 -1.83
N LEU A 22 24.92 -27.14 -1.34
CA LEU A 22 24.25 -27.61 -0.13
C LEU A 22 22.85 -28.08 -0.48
N TYR A 23 22.29 -28.95 0.36
CA TYR A 23 20.95 -29.49 0.16
C TYR A 23 20.07 -28.99 1.31
N PRO A 24 19.16 -28.04 1.04
CA PRO A 24 18.13 -27.62 1.98
C PRO A 24 17.45 -28.82 2.64
N LYS A 25 17.08 -28.65 3.91
CA LYS A 25 16.26 -29.63 4.63
C LYS A 25 15.07 -28.92 5.26
N GLN A 26 13.88 -29.18 4.73
CA GLN A 26 12.64 -28.66 5.28
C GLN A 26 12.33 -29.30 6.64
N SER A 27 11.77 -28.49 7.54
CA SER A 27 11.33 -28.97 8.86
C SER A 27 10.04 -29.79 8.73
N PRO A 28 9.76 -30.72 9.67
CA PRO A 28 8.48 -31.44 9.69
C PRO A 28 7.26 -30.49 9.75
N GLY A 29 7.40 -29.34 10.43
CA GLY A 29 6.35 -28.32 10.49
C GLY A 29 6.07 -27.66 9.14
N ASN A 30 7.11 -27.36 8.35
CA ASN A 30 6.92 -26.84 7.00
C ASN A 30 6.16 -27.85 6.13
N LEU A 31 6.64 -29.10 6.13
CA LEU A 31 6.05 -30.19 5.35
C LEU A 31 4.61 -30.54 5.74
N ALA A 32 4.22 -30.28 6.99
CA ALA A 32 2.86 -30.50 7.48
C ALA A 32 1.88 -29.39 7.04
N ASN A 33 2.37 -28.20 6.71
CA ASN A 33 1.53 -27.04 6.34
C ASN A 33 1.30 -26.96 4.82
N SER A 34 2.38 -26.84 4.06
CA SER A 34 2.34 -26.73 2.61
C SER A 34 3.63 -27.25 2.01
N ARG A 35 3.54 -27.87 0.83
CA ARG A 35 4.69 -28.35 0.10
C ARG A 35 4.87 -27.51 -1.15
N ASP A 36 6.00 -26.82 -1.21
CA ASP A 36 6.35 -25.96 -2.33
C ASP A 36 7.25 -26.71 -3.32
N LEU A 37 6.93 -26.61 -4.62
CA LEU A 37 7.66 -27.30 -5.67
C LEU A 37 9.08 -26.74 -5.84
N ALA A 38 9.28 -25.44 -5.66
CA ALA A 38 10.61 -24.85 -5.77
C ALA A 38 11.51 -25.32 -4.63
N MET A 39 10.99 -25.42 -3.41
CA MET A 39 11.66 -26.04 -2.28
C MET A 39 12.02 -27.50 -2.55
N ASP A 40 11.08 -28.32 -3.03
CA ASP A 40 11.36 -29.72 -3.40
C ASP A 40 12.48 -29.83 -4.46
N CYS A 41 12.50 -28.94 -5.45
CA CYS A 41 13.57 -28.86 -6.44
C CYS A 41 14.91 -28.52 -5.79
N MET A 42 14.96 -27.54 -4.90
CA MET A 42 16.18 -27.14 -4.20
C MET A 42 16.69 -28.25 -3.26
N GLU A 43 15.82 -28.98 -2.58
CA GLU A 43 16.22 -30.16 -1.78
C GLU A 43 16.81 -31.28 -2.65
N LYS A 44 16.23 -31.52 -3.83
CA LYS A 44 16.66 -32.60 -4.71
C LYS A 44 17.96 -32.28 -5.45
N TYR A 45 18.10 -31.06 -5.96
CA TYR A 45 19.19 -30.67 -6.85
C TYR A 45 20.29 -29.85 -6.15
N GLY A 46 20.01 -29.34 -4.96
CA GLY A 46 20.91 -28.52 -4.16
C GLY A 46 20.92 -27.05 -4.58
N VAL A 47 21.47 -26.22 -3.69
CA VAL A 47 21.65 -24.77 -3.84
C VAL A 47 23.10 -24.43 -3.55
N ALA A 48 23.74 -23.68 -4.44
CA ALA A 48 25.15 -23.30 -4.28
C ALA A 48 25.29 -22.03 -3.42
N MET A 49 25.45 -22.21 -2.12
CA MET A 49 25.59 -21.11 -1.17
C MET A 49 27.02 -20.54 -1.17
N ILE A 50 27.13 -19.22 -1.31
CA ILE A 50 28.38 -18.47 -1.14
C ILE A 50 28.97 -18.73 0.25
N ASP A 51 30.31 -18.81 0.35
CA ASP A 51 30.98 -18.90 1.65
C ASP A 51 30.55 -17.71 2.53
N PRO A 52 30.02 -17.93 3.75
CA PRO A 52 29.57 -16.84 4.60
C PRO A 52 30.66 -15.82 4.96
N ASN A 53 31.96 -16.12 4.76
CA ASN A 53 33.04 -15.14 4.96
C ASN A 53 33.31 -14.28 3.71
N LYS A 54 32.63 -14.57 2.60
CA LYS A 54 32.76 -13.88 1.30
C LYS A 54 31.49 -13.14 0.87
N VAL A 55 30.43 -13.19 1.69
CA VAL A 55 29.13 -12.62 1.37
C VAL A 55 29.15 -11.08 1.24
N ASP A 56 29.94 -10.38 2.07
CA ASP A 56 30.19 -8.94 1.91
C ASP A 56 30.78 -8.60 0.54
N GLU A 57 31.85 -9.30 0.17
CA GLU A 57 32.55 -9.11 -1.11
C GLU A 57 31.61 -9.39 -2.28
N PHE A 58 30.85 -10.49 -2.21
CA PHE A 58 29.87 -10.85 -3.23
C PHE A 58 28.79 -9.79 -3.45
N TYR A 59 28.12 -9.34 -2.38
CA TYR A 59 27.04 -8.37 -2.53
C TYR A 59 27.58 -7.01 -2.98
N ASP A 60 28.76 -6.60 -2.52
CA ASP A 60 29.38 -5.35 -2.96
C ASP A 60 29.75 -5.40 -4.44
N ASP A 61 30.42 -6.46 -4.89
CA ASP A 61 30.79 -6.63 -6.30
C ASP A 61 29.57 -6.67 -7.22
N LEU A 62 28.52 -7.42 -6.84
CA LEU A 62 27.29 -7.52 -7.62
C LEU A 62 26.60 -6.16 -7.73
N HIS A 63 26.39 -5.45 -6.62
CA HIS A 63 25.66 -4.19 -6.62
C HIS A 63 26.47 -3.04 -7.23
N ALA A 64 27.79 -2.99 -6.99
CA ALA A 64 28.66 -2.02 -7.66
C ALA A 64 28.65 -2.23 -9.19
N TYR A 65 28.64 -3.49 -9.65
CA TYR A 65 28.45 -3.78 -11.05
C TYR A 65 27.10 -3.29 -11.57
N LEU A 66 25.98 -3.58 -10.89
CA LEU A 66 24.65 -3.11 -11.30
C LEU A 66 24.59 -1.57 -11.40
N VAL A 67 25.13 -0.86 -10.41
CA VAL A 67 25.22 0.60 -10.42
C VAL A 67 26.08 1.10 -11.59
N SER A 68 27.19 0.43 -11.91
CA SER A 68 28.01 0.76 -13.09
C SER A 68 27.24 0.62 -14.42
N GLN A 69 26.15 -0.14 -14.42
CA GLN A 69 25.25 -0.31 -15.56
C GLN A 69 24.01 0.60 -15.49
N ASN A 70 24.00 1.60 -14.60
CA ASN A 70 22.89 2.53 -14.35
C ASN A 70 21.59 1.83 -13.88
N ILE A 71 21.71 0.78 -13.06
CA ILE A 71 20.57 0.19 -12.36
C ILE A 71 20.34 0.94 -11.05
N ASP A 72 19.08 1.33 -10.79
CA ASP A 72 18.71 2.19 -9.66
C ASP A 72 18.38 1.44 -8.36
N GLY A 73 18.22 0.11 -8.41
CA GLY A 73 17.85 -0.70 -7.26
C GLY A 73 17.73 -2.19 -7.54
N VAL A 74 17.41 -2.97 -6.51
CA VAL A 74 17.32 -4.43 -6.60
C VAL A 74 16.08 -5.00 -5.91
N LYS A 75 15.50 -6.04 -6.49
CA LYS A 75 14.58 -6.96 -5.80
C LYS A 75 15.35 -8.22 -5.43
N VAL A 76 15.42 -8.53 -4.13
CA VAL A 76 16.19 -9.67 -3.63
C VAL A 76 15.24 -10.79 -3.25
N ASP A 77 15.29 -11.88 -4.01
CA ASP A 77 14.39 -13.02 -3.86
C ASP A 77 15.01 -14.16 -3.03
N VAL A 78 14.18 -15.13 -2.64
CA VAL A 78 14.62 -16.40 -2.02
C VAL A 78 15.43 -16.18 -0.73
N GLN A 79 15.06 -15.20 0.09
CA GLN A 79 15.85 -14.88 1.30
C GLN A 79 15.69 -15.92 2.41
N ASN A 80 14.46 -16.41 2.63
CA ASN A 80 14.15 -17.37 3.69
C ASN A 80 14.79 -18.76 3.51
N ILE A 81 15.38 -19.08 2.34
CA ILE A 81 16.10 -20.35 2.14
C ILE A 81 17.22 -20.57 3.15
N LEU A 82 17.82 -19.49 3.67
CA LEU A 82 18.90 -19.53 4.65
C LEU A 82 18.50 -20.28 5.92
N GLU A 83 17.21 -20.28 6.27
CA GLU A 83 16.68 -21.06 7.39
C GLU A 83 17.03 -22.55 7.27
N THR A 84 16.99 -23.08 6.04
CA THR A 84 17.22 -24.50 5.74
C THR A 84 18.69 -24.86 5.56
N LEU A 85 19.59 -23.86 5.51
CA LEU A 85 21.01 -24.01 5.19
C LEU A 85 21.94 -23.75 6.38
N GLY A 86 21.40 -23.44 7.55
CA GLY A 86 22.19 -23.05 8.74
C GLY A 86 23.08 -24.15 9.36
N THR A 87 22.94 -25.41 8.94
CA THR A 87 23.72 -26.52 9.51
C THR A 87 25.21 -26.35 9.21
N GLY A 88 26.04 -26.33 10.26
CA GLY A 88 27.49 -26.09 10.14
C GLY A 88 27.90 -24.62 10.10
N TYR A 89 26.94 -23.68 10.16
CA TYR A 89 27.19 -22.22 10.07
C TYR A 89 26.68 -21.44 11.29
N GLY A 90 26.56 -22.10 12.46
CA GLY A 90 26.03 -21.48 13.68
C GLY A 90 24.50 -21.45 13.76
N GLY A 91 23.80 -22.17 12.86
CA GLY A 91 22.35 -22.25 12.82
C GLY A 91 21.70 -21.14 11.98
N ARG A 92 20.38 -21.27 11.76
CA ARG A 92 19.59 -20.35 10.91
C ARG A 92 19.75 -18.88 11.31
N VAL A 93 19.71 -18.58 12.62
CA VAL A 93 19.79 -17.21 13.14
C VAL A 93 21.11 -16.54 12.76
N SER A 94 22.24 -17.20 13.05
CA SER A 94 23.58 -16.66 12.77
C SER A 94 23.83 -16.48 11.27
N LEU A 95 23.40 -17.46 10.47
CA LEU A 95 23.56 -17.41 9.02
C LEU A 95 22.72 -16.30 8.40
N THR A 96 21.43 -16.21 8.75
CA THR A 96 20.52 -15.17 8.25
C THR A 96 21.00 -13.78 8.65
N HIS A 97 21.39 -13.58 9.92
CA HIS A 97 21.93 -12.29 10.36
C HIS A 97 23.13 -11.85 9.52
N ARG A 98 24.07 -12.75 9.28
CA ARG A 98 25.28 -12.43 8.50
C ARG A 98 24.96 -12.06 7.05
N PHE A 99 24.07 -12.82 6.39
CA PHE A 99 23.68 -12.53 5.01
C PHE A 99 22.88 -11.23 4.91
N GLN A 100 21.97 -10.97 5.86
CA GLN A 100 21.18 -9.76 5.91
C GLN A 100 22.07 -8.53 6.14
N GLU A 101 23.00 -8.57 7.09
CA GLU A 101 23.93 -7.47 7.38
C GLU A 101 24.83 -7.15 6.17
N ALA A 102 25.35 -8.17 5.50
CA ALA A 102 26.16 -7.99 4.30
C ALA A 102 25.36 -7.42 3.13
N LEU A 103 24.12 -7.89 2.93
CA LEU A 103 23.19 -7.36 1.94
C LEU A 103 22.95 -5.86 2.20
N GLU A 104 22.54 -5.51 3.41
CA GLU A 104 22.21 -4.15 3.83
C GLU A 104 23.39 -3.19 3.75
N LYS A 105 24.59 -3.65 4.10
CA LYS A 105 25.82 -2.88 3.94
C LYS A 105 26.11 -2.58 2.47
N SER A 106 25.91 -3.56 1.58
CA SER A 106 26.05 -3.33 0.14
C SER A 106 24.97 -2.39 -0.40
N ILE A 107 23.72 -2.53 0.03
CA ILE A 107 22.63 -1.60 -0.36
C ILE A 107 22.98 -0.17 0.05
N SER A 108 23.36 0.04 1.31
CA SER A 108 23.69 1.36 1.84
C SER A 108 24.88 2.02 1.13
N LYS A 109 25.81 1.21 0.62
CA LYS A 109 26.98 1.69 -0.12
C LYS A 109 26.65 2.04 -1.58
N ASN A 110 25.84 1.22 -2.24
CA ASN A 110 25.68 1.26 -3.70
C ASN A 110 24.39 1.94 -4.15
N PHE A 111 23.31 1.88 -3.36
CA PHE A 111 22.00 2.47 -3.68
C PHE A 111 21.61 3.54 -2.65
N PRO A 112 21.90 4.84 -2.91
CA PRO A 112 21.75 5.91 -1.92
C PRO A 112 20.30 6.10 -1.43
N ASP A 113 19.31 5.74 -2.26
CA ASP A 113 17.88 5.85 -1.95
C ASP A 113 17.32 4.63 -1.19
N ASN A 114 18.18 3.71 -0.72
CA ASN A 114 17.77 2.43 -0.13
C ASN A 114 16.85 1.63 -1.07
N SER A 115 17.16 1.65 -2.38
CA SER A 115 16.37 1.03 -3.44
C SER A 115 16.45 -0.50 -3.41
N ILE A 116 15.82 -1.11 -2.41
CA ILE A 116 15.69 -2.56 -2.27
C ILE A 116 14.24 -2.96 -2.03
N ILE A 117 13.82 -4.06 -2.67
CA ILE A 117 12.63 -4.83 -2.29
C ILE A 117 13.07 -6.19 -1.78
N CYS A 118 12.87 -6.46 -0.49
CA CYS A 118 13.10 -7.76 0.10
C CYS A 118 11.92 -8.70 -0.21
N CYS A 119 12.14 -9.72 -1.05
CA CYS A 119 11.16 -10.75 -1.39
C CYS A 119 11.48 -12.06 -0.65
N MET A 120 10.43 -12.82 -0.29
CA MET A 120 10.55 -14.04 0.51
C MET A 120 11.39 -13.86 1.79
N GLY A 121 11.26 -12.70 2.45
CA GLY A 121 12.04 -12.30 3.63
C GLY A 121 11.23 -12.27 4.93
N GLN A 122 10.09 -12.96 4.98
CA GLN A 122 9.13 -12.84 6.08
C GLN A 122 9.41 -13.76 7.28
N SER A 123 10.52 -14.51 7.29
CA SER A 123 10.90 -15.28 8.48
C SER A 123 11.28 -14.34 9.62
N THR A 124 11.08 -14.78 10.87
CA THR A 124 11.43 -13.97 12.04
C THR A 124 12.93 -13.63 12.07
N ASP A 125 13.80 -14.55 11.62
CA ASP A 125 15.24 -14.29 11.55
C ASP A 125 15.56 -13.13 10.60
N SER A 126 14.93 -13.08 9.42
CA SER A 126 15.12 -12.00 8.46
C SER A 126 14.60 -10.66 8.99
N ILE A 127 13.38 -10.67 9.57
CA ILE A 127 12.74 -9.47 10.11
C ILE A 127 13.58 -8.88 11.27
N TYR A 128 14.00 -9.70 12.23
CA TYR A 128 14.80 -9.24 13.37
C TYR A 128 16.26 -8.93 13.02
N SER A 129 16.76 -9.40 11.87
CA SER A 129 18.10 -9.06 11.39
C SER A 129 18.11 -7.80 10.52
N SER A 130 16.96 -7.35 10.02
CA SER A 130 16.85 -6.17 9.15
C SER A 130 17.02 -4.89 9.98
N LYS A 131 17.93 -4.00 9.56
CA LYS A 131 18.19 -2.72 10.23
C LYS A 131 17.94 -1.52 9.33
N VAL A 132 18.21 -1.66 8.03
CA VAL A 132 18.12 -0.55 7.07
C VAL A 132 17.29 -0.87 5.84
N SER A 133 17.03 -2.15 5.51
CA SER A 133 16.17 -2.48 4.37
C SER A 133 14.76 -1.97 4.63
N ALA A 134 14.28 -1.07 3.77
CA ALA A 134 13.01 -0.40 4.02
C ALA A 134 11.79 -1.26 3.63
N VAL A 135 11.85 -1.95 2.48
CA VAL A 135 10.66 -2.54 1.83
C VAL A 135 10.70 -4.06 1.84
N THR A 136 9.62 -4.72 2.26
CA THR A 136 9.49 -6.18 2.21
C THR A 136 8.16 -6.63 1.63
N ARG A 137 8.16 -7.67 0.80
CA ARG A 137 6.95 -8.28 0.25
C ARG A 137 6.04 -8.77 1.38
N ALA A 138 4.78 -8.32 1.36
CA ALA A 138 3.84 -8.56 2.44
C ALA A 138 3.12 -9.91 2.37
N SER A 139 3.10 -10.56 1.21
CA SER A 139 2.42 -11.84 0.99
C SER A 139 3.08 -12.64 -0.14
N ASP A 140 2.49 -13.80 -0.43
CA ASP A 140 2.65 -14.52 -1.70
C ASP A 140 2.41 -13.60 -2.91
N ASP A 141 2.86 -14.06 -4.08
CA ASP A 141 2.77 -13.32 -5.34
C ASP A 141 1.33 -13.01 -5.76
N TYR A 142 1.18 -11.86 -6.41
CA TYR A 142 0.04 -11.57 -7.25
C TYR A 142 0.01 -12.56 -8.43
N MET A 143 -1.03 -13.41 -8.48
CA MET A 143 -1.20 -14.42 -9.52
C MET A 143 -2.33 -14.04 -10.49
N PRO A 144 -2.07 -13.28 -11.57
CA PRO A 144 -3.13 -12.75 -12.46
C PRO A 144 -3.97 -13.84 -13.12
N LYS A 145 -3.39 -15.03 -13.37
CA LYS A 145 -4.11 -16.14 -14.01
C LYS A 145 -4.93 -16.98 -13.02
N ASN A 146 -4.73 -16.79 -11.71
CA ASN A 146 -5.43 -17.54 -10.69
C ASN A 146 -6.60 -16.71 -10.16
N LEU A 147 -7.80 -17.00 -10.67
CA LEU A 147 -8.99 -16.21 -10.37
C LEU A 147 -9.34 -16.19 -8.87
N THR A 148 -9.00 -17.28 -8.16
CA THR A 148 -9.32 -17.43 -6.75
C THR A 148 -8.36 -16.68 -5.83
N SER A 149 -7.21 -16.25 -6.35
CA SER A 149 -6.19 -15.58 -5.55
C SER A 149 -6.40 -14.08 -5.38
N GLN A 150 -7.25 -13.43 -6.19
CA GLN A 150 -7.31 -11.96 -6.23
C GLN A 150 -7.77 -11.36 -4.89
N THR A 151 -8.87 -11.89 -4.34
CA THR A 151 -9.39 -11.42 -3.04
C THR A 151 -8.50 -11.86 -1.88
N LEU A 152 -8.02 -13.11 -1.93
CA LEU A 152 -7.10 -13.66 -0.94
C LEU A 152 -5.81 -12.82 -0.84
N HIS A 153 -5.27 -12.39 -1.97
CA HIS A 153 -4.08 -11.55 -2.02
C HIS A 153 -4.32 -10.24 -1.28
N VAL A 154 -5.39 -9.49 -1.58
CA VAL A 154 -5.71 -8.21 -0.91
C VAL A 154 -5.91 -8.39 0.59
N ALA A 155 -6.61 -9.45 1.02
CA ALA A 155 -6.73 -9.75 2.44
C ALA A 155 -5.36 -10.09 3.06
N SER A 156 -4.58 -10.94 2.43
CA SER A 156 -3.27 -11.38 2.95
C SER A 156 -2.32 -10.20 3.13
N VAL A 157 -2.17 -9.32 2.15
CA VAL A 157 -1.30 -8.14 2.27
C VAL A 157 -1.78 -7.19 3.37
N ALA A 158 -3.09 -6.98 3.52
CA ALA A 158 -3.65 -6.13 4.56
C ALA A 158 -3.37 -6.71 5.96
N PHE A 159 -3.70 -7.98 6.19
CA PHE A 159 -3.49 -8.62 7.49
C PHE A 159 -2.00 -8.74 7.85
N ASN A 160 -1.15 -9.14 6.91
CA ASN A 160 0.30 -9.23 7.16
C ASN A 160 0.92 -7.86 7.44
N SER A 161 0.35 -6.77 6.90
CA SER A 161 0.79 -5.40 7.17
C SER A 161 0.54 -4.94 8.61
N ILE A 162 -0.26 -5.65 9.42
CA ILE A 162 -0.41 -5.37 10.86
C ILE A 162 0.92 -5.56 11.58
N PHE A 163 1.63 -6.65 11.29
CA PHE A 163 2.92 -6.96 11.91
C PHE A 163 4.08 -6.37 11.12
N LEU A 164 4.13 -6.63 9.81
CA LEU A 164 5.24 -6.17 8.97
C LEU A 164 5.35 -4.65 8.97
N GLY A 165 4.21 -3.95 8.97
CA GLY A 165 4.13 -2.50 8.96
C GLY A 165 4.64 -1.80 10.24
N GLU A 166 4.94 -2.54 11.31
CA GLU A 166 5.58 -1.99 12.52
C GLU A 166 7.10 -1.93 12.40
N VAL A 167 7.69 -2.69 11.47
CA VAL A 167 9.15 -2.85 11.34
C VAL A 167 9.64 -2.40 9.97
N LEU A 168 8.83 -2.62 8.92
CA LEU A 168 9.18 -2.48 7.51
C LEU A 168 8.05 -1.77 6.77
N VAL A 169 8.32 -1.29 5.56
CA VAL A 169 7.30 -0.83 4.60
C VAL A 169 6.79 -2.04 3.83
N PRO A 170 5.51 -2.45 4.01
CA PRO A 170 4.98 -3.61 3.31
C PRO A 170 4.81 -3.32 1.81
N ASP A 171 5.40 -4.16 0.97
CA ASP A 171 5.17 -4.19 -0.47
C ASP A 171 4.00 -5.12 -0.78
N TRP A 172 2.94 -4.55 -1.34
CA TRP A 172 1.70 -5.25 -1.68
C TRP A 172 1.76 -5.91 -3.05
N ASP A 173 2.96 -6.02 -3.63
CA ASP A 173 3.23 -6.59 -4.94
C ASP A 173 2.61 -5.82 -6.12
N MET A 174 3.11 -6.15 -7.29
CA MET A 174 2.59 -5.65 -8.55
C MET A 174 1.12 -6.03 -8.78
N PHE A 175 0.49 -5.41 -9.77
CA PHE A 175 -0.80 -5.86 -10.32
C PHE A 175 -0.87 -5.58 -11.83
N TYR A 176 -1.90 -6.11 -12.50
CA TYR A 176 -2.17 -5.79 -13.90
C TYR A 176 -3.26 -4.71 -13.96
N SER A 177 -2.98 -3.59 -14.64
CA SER A 177 -3.97 -2.53 -14.89
C SER A 177 -5.02 -2.95 -15.92
N VAL A 178 -4.69 -3.87 -16.83
CA VAL A 178 -5.65 -4.49 -17.76
C VAL A 178 -6.02 -5.88 -17.25
N HIS A 179 -6.97 -5.92 -16.32
CA HIS A 179 -7.42 -7.16 -15.68
C HIS A 179 -8.85 -7.03 -15.13
N TYR A 180 -9.60 -8.14 -15.05
CA TYR A 180 -10.98 -8.12 -14.53
C TYR A 180 -11.07 -7.69 -13.06
N ALA A 181 -9.97 -7.83 -12.30
CA ALA A 181 -9.82 -7.37 -10.92
C ALA A 181 -8.93 -6.13 -10.77
N ALA A 182 -8.60 -5.42 -11.86
CA ALA A 182 -7.64 -4.32 -11.85
C ALA A 182 -8.06 -3.20 -10.89
N GLU A 183 -9.33 -2.77 -10.94
CA GLU A 183 -9.85 -1.70 -10.07
C GLU A 183 -9.83 -2.12 -8.59
N PHE A 184 -10.09 -3.39 -8.30
CA PHE A 184 -10.01 -3.95 -6.95
C PHE A 184 -8.58 -3.85 -6.38
N HIS A 185 -7.58 -4.23 -7.17
CA HIS A 185 -6.17 -4.11 -6.78
C HIS A 185 -5.70 -2.65 -6.72
N ALA A 186 -6.11 -1.80 -7.67
CA ALA A 186 -5.76 -0.39 -7.70
C ALA A 186 -6.23 0.34 -6.43
N LYS A 187 -7.52 0.20 -6.07
CA LYS A 187 -8.08 0.76 -4.83
C LYS A 187 -7.35 0.24 -3.60
N ALA A 188 -7.01 -1.05 -3.55
CA ALA A 188 -6.20 -1.61 -2.46
C ALA A 188 -4.82 -0.93 -2.33
N ARG A 189 -4.09 -0.70 -3.44
CA ARG A 189 -2.77 -0.03 -3.40
C ARG A 189 -2.87 1.44 -3.00
N ALA A 190 -3.96 2.14 -3.34
CA ALA A 190 -4.20 3.51 -2.86
C ALA A 190 -4.28 3.59 -1.32
N LEU A 191 -4.79 2.54 -0.67
CA LEU A 191 -4.89 2.42 0.78
C LEU A 191 -3.63 1.84 1.42
N GLY A 192 -2.82 1.10 0.68
CA GLY A 192 -1.74 0.27 1.23
C GLY A 192 -0.57 1.06 1.82
N GLY A 193 -0.42 2.35 1.49
CA GLY A 193 0.76 3.14 1.89
C GLY A 193 2.06 2.57 1.31
N CYS A 194 1.97 1.84 0.20
CA CYS A 194 3.03 1.07 -0.41
C CYS A 194 3.40 1.61 -1.80
N GLY A 195 4.38 0.97 -2.45
CA GLY A 195 4.71 1.26 -3.84
C GLY A 195 3.61 0.80 -4.80
N ILE A 196 3.57 1.40 -6.00
CA ILE A 196 2.64 1.02 -7.06
C ILE A 196 3.45 0.52 -8.25
N TYR A 197 3.38 -0.78 -8.50
CA TYR A 197 4.06 -1.45 -9.60
C TYR A 197 3.03 -2.11 -10.50
N VAL A 198 3.14 -1.89 -11.81
CA VAL A 198 2.36 -2.62 -12.81
C VAL A 198 3.25 -3.56 -13.59
N SER A 199 2.69 -4.70 -13.98
CA SER A 199 3.38 -5.69 -14.80
C SER A 199 2.55 -6.11 -16.01
N ASP A 200 1.75 -5.17 -16.51
CA ASP A 200 1.04 -5.33 -17.77
C ASP A 200 1.99 -5.68 -18.92
N LYS A 201 1.44 -6.25 -19.99
CA LYS A 201 2.23 -6.42 -21.21
C LYS A 201 2.62 -5.06 -21.77
N ILE A 202 3.75 -5.02 -22.45
CA ILE A 202 4.20 -3.83 -23.18
C ILE A 202 3.06 -3.34 -24.09
N ASN A 203 2.75 -2.04 -24.01
CA ASN A 203 1.65 -1.37 -24.72
C ASN A 203 0.21 -1.78 -24.34
N GLU A 204 -0.01 -2.62 -23.32
CA GLU A 204 -1.34 -3.01 -22.84
C GLU A 204 -1.61 -2.42 -21.43
N HIS A 205 -1.54 -1.10 -21.27
CA HIS A 205 -1.77 -0.43 -19.97
C HIS A 205 -3.11 0.31 -19.96
N ASP A 206 -3.84 0.25 -18.85
CA ASP A 206 -5.00 1.10 -18.61
C ASP A 206 -4.56 2.42 -17.98
N PHE A 207 -4.27 3.42 -18.81
CA PHE A 207 -3.86 4.74 -18.34
C PHE A 207 -4.94 5.47 -17.57
N ASP A 208 -6.22 5.19 -17.81
CA ASP A 208 -7.30 5.89 -17.11
C ASP A 208 -7.46 5.36 -15.69
N LEU A 209 -7.22 4.06 -15.47
CA LEU A 209 -7.05 3.51 -14.13
C LEU A 209 -5.80 4.06 -13.44
N LEU A 210 -4.66 4.10 -14.14
CA LEU A 210 -3.38 4.52 -13.53
C LEU A 210 -3.36 6.01 -13.12
N LYS A 211 -4.03 6.88 -13.87
CA LYS A 211 -4.19 8.30 -13.49
C LYS A 211 -4.99 8.50 -12.19
N LYS A 212 -5.75 7.50 -11.73
CA LYS A 212 -6.42 7.53 -10.42
C LYS A 212 -5.47 7.23 -9.25
N LEU A 213 -4.24 6.77 -9.54
CA LEU A 213 -3.21 6.38 -8.56
C LEU A 213 -1.97 7.27 -8.60
N VAL A 214 -1.55 7.66 -9.81
CA VAL A 214 -0.26 8.31 -10.07
C VAL A 214 -0.50 9.72 -10.62
N LEU A 215 0.25 10.69 -10.10
CA LEU A 215 0.25 12.07 -10.57
C LEU A 215 1.03 12.20 -11.90
N PRO A 216 0.83 13.29 -12.66
CA PRO A 216 1.55 13.50 -13.93
C PRO A 216 3.08 13.53 -13.81
N ASP A 217 3.62 13.82 -12.62
CA ASP A 217 5.07 13.80 -12.34
C ASP A 217 5.61 12.42 -11.96
N GLY A 218 4.76 11.37 -12.00
CA GLY A 218 5.12 10.00 -11.64
C GLY A 218 5.07 9.71 -10.14
N SER A 219 4.86 10.72 -9.30
CA SER A 219 4.69 10.51 -7.86
C SER A 219 3.28 10.03 -7.52
N ILE A 220 3.11 9.40 -6.36
CA ILE A 220 1.82 8.91 -5.88
C ILE A 220 1.35 9.71 -4.67
N LEU A 221 0.03 9.80 -4.49
CA LEU A 221 -0.56 10.29 -3.25
C LEU A 221 -0.49 9.19 -2.19
N ARG A 222 0.72 8.83 -1.74
CA ARG A 222 0.93 7.74 -0.78
C ARG A 222 0.35 8.11 0.59
N ALA A 223 -0.50 7.25 1.13
CA ALA A 223 -0.98 7.39 2.50
C ALA A 223 0.17 7.20 3.52
N LYS A 224 -0.02 7.70 4.74
CA LYS A 224 1.03 7.89 5.76
C LYS A 224 1.51 6.59 6.40
N TYR A 225 0.61 5.67 6.68
CA TYR A 225 0.92 4.41 7.36
C TYR A 225 0.89 3.24 6.37
N PRO A 226 1.30 2.03 6.77
CA PRO A 226 0.89 0.83 6.05
C PRO A 226 -0.62 0.62 6.17
N GLY A 227 -1.27 0.23 5.08
CA GLY A 227 -2.70 -0.08 5.08
C GLY A 227 -2.99 -1.29 5.97
N ARG A 228 -4.03 -1.20 6.81
CA ARG A 228 -4.37 -2.25 7.79
C ARG A 228 -5.88 -2.52 7.82
N PRO A 229 -6.30 -3.74 8.17
CA PRO A 229 -7.68 -4.00 8.50
C PRO A 229 -8.17 -3.05 9.58
N THR A 230 -9.43 -2.63 9.48
CA THR A 230 -10.10 -1.91 10.57
C THR A 230 -10.26 -2.85 11.77
N ARG A 231 -10.42 -2.26 12.95
CA ARG A 231 -10.40 -3.02 14.21
C ARG A 231 -11.49 -4.08 14.29
N ASP A 232 -12.67 -3.80 13.74
CA ASP A 232 -13.81 -4.71 13.68
C ASP A 232 -13.63 -5.86 12.67
N CYS A 233 -12.71 -5.73 11.71
CA CYS A 233 -12.36 -6.81 10.78
C CYS A 233 -11.32 -7.80 11.33
N LEU A 234 -10.60 -7.47 12.42
CA LEU A 234 -9.44 -8.24 12.88
C LEU A 234 -9.73 -9.73 13.20
N PHE A 235 -10.94 -10.02 13.68
CA PHE A 235 -11.36 -11.37 14.06
C PHE A 235 -12.49 -11.91 13.17
N SER A 236 -12.72 -11.26 12.02
CA SER A 236 -13.67 -11.66 11.00
C SER A 236 -12.93 -12.38 9.87
N ASP A 237 -13.59 -13.31 9.18
CA ASP A 237 -13.01 -13.98 8.01
C ASP A 237 -13.60 -13.38 6.72
N PRO A 238 -12.91 -12.42 6.08
CA PRO A 238 -13.43 -11.76 4.89
C PRO A 238 -13.38 -12.63 3.63
N ILE A 239 -12.81 -13.84 3.69
CA ILE A 239 -12.62 -14.71 2.53
C ILE A 239 -13.67 -15.82 2.45
N THR A 240 -13.99 -16.48 3.58
CA THR A 240 -14.82 -17.69 3.55
C THR A 240 -16.06 -17.69 4.46
N ASP A 241 -16.26 -16.71 5.35
CA ASP A 241 -17.42 -16.76 6.26
C ASP A 241 -18.77 -16.39 5.62
N GLY A 242 -18.74 -15.91 4.37
CA GLY A 242 -19.94 -15.57 3.60
C GLY A 242 -20.75 -14.40 4.17
N LYS A 243 -20.18 -13.57 5.06
CA LYS A 243 -20.90 -12.46 5.71
C LYS A 243 -20.07 -11.19 5.90
N SER A 244 -18.74 -11.30 5.95
CA SER A 244 -17.87 -10.18 6.36
C SER A 244 -17.25 -9.48 5.15
N LEU A 245 -17.25 -8.14 5.17
CA LEU A 245 -16.38 -7.34 4.30
C LEU A 245 -14.99 -7.22 4.95
N LEU A 246 -13.96 -7.10 4.12
CA LEU A 246 -12.68 -6.56 4.55
C LEU A 246 -12.74 -5.03 4.46
N LYS A 247 -12.50 -4.33 5.56
CA LYS A 247 -12.27 -2.89 5.53
C LYS A 247 -10.80 -2.61 5.81
N VAL A 248 -10.19 -1.74 5.00
CA VAL A 248 -8.79 -1.32 5.14
C VAL A 248 -8.75 0.18 5.31
N TRP A 249 -8.05 0.67 6.34
CA TRP A 249 -7.90 2.10 6.60
C TRP A 249 -6.46 2.57 6.48
N ASN A 250 -6.31 3.87 6.22
CA ASN A 250 -5.05 4.60 6.30
C ASN A 250 -5.32 6.10 6.58
N LEU A 251 -4.25 6.89 6.69
CA LEU A 251 -4.30 8.32 7.04
C LEU A 251 -3.50 9.16 6.05
N ASN A 252 -3.99 10.35 5.74
CA ASN A 252 -3.26 11.43 5.07
C ASN A 252 -2.90 12.52 6.09
N LYS A 253 -2.47 13.70 5.63
CA LYS A 253 -2.16 14.83 6.51
C LYS A 253 -3.40 15.41 7.20
N PHE A 254 -4.52 15.48 6.47
CA PHE A 254 -5.76 16.13 6.93
C PHE A 254 -7.02 15.26 6.80
N THR A 255 -6.90 14.07 6.22
CA THR A 255 -8.02 13.14 6.01
C THR A 255 -7.62 11.73 6.39
N GLY A 256 -8.59 10.88 6.59
CA GLY A 256 -8.44 9.45 6.49
C GLY A 256 -8.90 8.93 5.12
N ILE A 257 -8.42 7.74 4.76
CA ILE A 257 -8.89 6.97 3.62
C ILE A 257 -9.30 5.59 4.11
N LEU A 258 -10.46 5.12 3.64
CA LEU A 258 -11.04 3.85 4.02
C LEU A 258 -11.53 3.13 2.76
N GLY A 259 -11.26 1.83 2.64
CA GLY A 259 -11.81 1.00 1.58
C GLY A 259 -12.56 -0.19 2.14
N ALA A 260 -13.74 -0.47 1.59
CA ALA A 260 -14.52 -1.67 1.88
C ALA A 260 -14.42 -2.62 0.67
N PHE A 261 -14.08 -3.89 0.92
CA PHE A 261 -13.81 -4.89 -0.10
C PHE A 261 -14.63 -6.15 0.18
N ASN A 262 -15.41 -6.59 -0.80
CA ASN A 262 -16.00 -7.92 -0.73
C ASN A 262 -15.00 -8.95 -1.26
N CYS A 263 -14.36 -9.63 -0.32
CA CYS A 263 -13.35 -10.65 -0.60
C CYS A 263 -13.91 -12.09 -0.60
N GLN A 264 -15.22 -12.24 -0.38
CA GLN A 264 -15.89 -13.53 -0.19
C GLN A 264 -15.99 -14.34 -1.48
N GLY A 265 -15.96 -15.65 -1.35
CA GLY A 265 -16.35 -16.60 -2.40
C GLY A 265 -15.38 -16.76 -3.57
N ALA A 266 -14.33 -15.93 -3.64
CA ALA A 266 -13.28 -16.09 -4.64
C ALA A 266 -12.09 -16.90 -4.10
N GLY A 267 -11.67 -16.75 -2.85
CA GLY A 267 -10.44 -17.37 -2.33
C GLY A 267 -10.62 -18.49 -1.31
N THR A 268 -9.51 -19.13 -0.92
CA THR A 268 -9.44 -20.10 0.18
C THR A 268 -8.13 -19.94 0.92
N TRP A 269 -8.17 -19.92 2.26
CA TRP A 269 -6.95 -19.83 3.06
C TRP A 269 -6.07 -21.07 2.88
N PRO A 270 -4.75 -20.91 2.72
CA PRO A 270 -3.81 -22.02 2.65
C PRO A 270 -3.94 -22.95 3.86
N GLY A 271 -3.84 -24.26 3.65
CA GLY A 271 -3.90 -25.27 4.71
C GLY A 271 -5.31 -25.61 5.22
N LEU A 272 -6.37 -24.90 4.77
CA LEU A 272 -7.74 -25.31 5.04
C LEU A 272 -8.26 -26.26 3.95
N SER A 273 -8.89 -27.36 4.35
CA SER A 273 -9.57 -28.26 3.40
C SER A 273 -10.68 -27.49 2.67
N SER A 274 -10.71 -27.57 1.34
CA SER A 274 -11.67 -26.91 0.43
C SER A 274 -13.11 -27.42 0.55
N ASN A 275 -13.57 -27.80 1.74
CA ASN A 275 -14.88 -28.38 2.00
C ASN A 275 -16.00 -27.34 2.13
N GLN A 276 -15.73 -26.06 1.88
CA GLN A 276 -16.79 -25.05 1.88
C GLN A 276 -17.32 -24.81 0.47
N SER A 277 -18.22 -25.69 0.04
CA SER A 277 -19.25 -25.33 -0.92
C SER A 277 -20.32 -24.46 -0.25
N ASN A 278 -19.90 -23.34 0.34
CA ASN A 278 -20.86 -22.36 0.81
C ASN A 278 -21.21 -21.51 -0.41
N SER A 279 -22.49 -21.54 -0.79
CA SER A 279 -23.05 -20.55 -1.71
C SER A 279 -22.74 -19.18 -1.11
N SER A 280 -21.69 -18.53 -1.62
CA SER A 280 -21.35 -17.19 -1.17
C SER A 280 -22.51 -16.29 -1.61
N PRO A 281 -23.08 -15.49 -0.69
CA PRO A 281 -24.19 -14.64 -1.07
C PRO A 281 -23.74 -13.70 -2.17
N GLU A 282 -24.64 -13.40 -3.11
CA GLU A 282 -24.33 -12.52 -4.26
C GLU A 282 -23.87 -11.13 -3.78
N PHE A 283 -24.40 -10.69 -2.64
CA PHE A 283 -24.09 -9.42 -2.01
C PHE A 283 -23.72 -9.63 -0.54
N ILE A 284 -22.76 -8.83 -0.09
CA ILE A 284 -22.44 -8.67 1.32
C ILE A 284 -22.73 -7.22 1.70
N THR A 285 -23.41 -7.02 2.81
CA THR A 285 -23.62 -5.71 3.40
C THR A 285 -22.79 -5.58 4.67
N GLY A 286 -22.00 -4.53 4.77
CA GLY A 286 -21.30 -4.13 5.98
C GLY A 286 -21.58 -2.67 6.31
N GLU A 287 -21.00 -2.20 7.40
CA GLU A 287 -21.10 -0.81 7.83
C GLU A 287 -19.73 -0.12 7.76
N VAL A 288 -19.76 1.15 7.39
CA VAL A 288 -18.61 2.05 7.35
C VAL A 288 -18.85 3.20 8.33
N SER A 289 -17.83 3.53 9.13
CA SER A 289 -17.85 4.63 10.09
C SER A 289 -16.53 5.43 10.05
N PRO A 290 -16.53 6.73 10.36
CA PRO A 290 -15.30 7.47 10.60
C PRO A 290 -14.44 6.85 11.72
N ASN A 291 -15.06 6.16 12.69
CA ASN A 291 -14.36 5.43 13.74
C ASN A 291 -13.55 4.22 13.24
N ASP A 292 -13.77 3.76 11.99
CA ASP A 292 -12.96 2.72 11.38
C ASP A 292 -11.52 3.18 11.10
N ILE A 293 -11.26 4.49 11.14
CA ILE A 293 -9.94 5.09 10.97
C ILE A 293 -9.30 5.33 12.34
N GLU A 294 -8.44 4.41 12.77
CA GLU A 294 -7.84 4.33 14.11
C GLU A 294 -7.24 5.65 14.62
N TYR A 295 -6.63 6.44 13.72
CA TYR A 295 -5.89 7.66 14.05
C TYR A 295 -6.50 8.95 13.51
N LEU A 296 -7.81 8.95 13.21
CA LEU A 296 -8.49 10.13 12.66
C LEU A 296 -8.33 11.37 13.55
N ASP A 297 -8.34 11.19 14.87
CA ASP A 297 -8.17 12.27 15.85
C ASP A 297 -6.83 13.01 15.72
N LYS A 298 -5.79 12.33 15.18
CA LYS A 298 -4.46 12.94 14.98
C LYS A 298 -4.43 13.96 13.84
N VAL A 299 -5.43 13.96 12.96
CA VAL A 299 -5.52 14.84 11.78
C VAL A 299 -6.78 15.70 11.77
N ALA A 300 -7.63 15.55 12.79
CA ALA A 300 -8.89 16.29 12.88
C ALA A 300 -8.72 17.78 13.17
N GLY A 301 -7.60 18.18 13.76
CA GLY A 301 -7.34 19.55 14.19
C GLY A 301 -8.09 19.93 15.47
N ASN A 302 -7.68 21.05 16.08
CA ASN A 302 -8.19 21.48 17.39
C ASN A 302 -9.65 21.99 17.34
N ASN A 303 -10.12 22.40 16.16
CA ASN A 303 -11.46 22.97 15.96
C ASN A 303 -12.45 21.96 15.36
N TRP A 304 -12.15 20.67 15.47
CA TRP A 304 -13.04 19.61 15.01
C TRP A 304 -14.29 19.53 15.87
N ILE A 305 -15.45 19.44 15.20
CA ILE A 305 -16.76 19.37 15.87
C ILE A 305 -17.27 17.95 16.11
N GLY A 306 -16.47 16.93 15.76
CA GLY A 306 -16.86 15.52 15.85
C GLY A 306 -17.57 14.98 14.62
N ASP A 307 -17.83 15.82 13.61
CA ASP A 307 -18.41 15.39 12.33
C ASP A 307 -17.35 15.21 11.25
N CYS A 308 -17.62 14.34 10.29
CA CYS A 308 -16.77 14.13 9.12
C CYS A 308 -17.57 14.36 7.84
N ALA A 309 -16.93 14.97 6.85
CA ALA A 309 -17.37 14.88 5.46
C ALA A 309 -16.85 13.56 4.88
N ILE A 310 -17.73 12.79 4.24
CA ILE A 310 -17.43 11.50 3.64
C ILE A 310 -17.66 11.61 2.15
N TYR A 311 -16.59 11.45 1.37
CA TYR A 311 -16.67 11.39 -0.09
C TYR A 311 -16.58 9.94 -0.55
N SER A 312 -17.63 9.46 -1.19
CA SER A 312 -17.71 8.15 -1.83
C SER A 312 -17.17 8.25 -3.26
N PHE A 313 -16.09 7.54 -3.55
CA PHE A 313 -15.40 7.68 -4.84
C PHE A 313 -16.27 7.23 -6.03
N ASP A 314 -16.98 6.10 -5.91
CA ASP A 314 -17.67 5.48 -7.04
C ASP A 314 -18.94 6.24 -7.44
N SER A 315 -19.69 6.74 -6.46
CA SER A 315 -20.86 7.59 -6.68
C SER A 315 -20.51 9.06 -6.95
N GLY A 316 -19.30 9.49 -6.57
CA GLY A 316 -18.89 10.89 -6.58
C GLY A 316 -19.70 11.78 -5.63
N SER A 317 -20.30 11.19 -4.59
CA SER A 317 -21.20 11.89 -3.67
C SER A 317 -20.52 12.29 -2.37
N LEU A 318 -20.88 13.46 -1.85
CA LEU A 318 -20.45 13.95 -0.54
C LEU A 318 -21.60 13.83 0.47
N SER A 319 -21.29 13.33 1.66
CA SER A 319 -22.21 13.32 2.80
C SER A 319 -21.50 13.82 4.06
N ARG A 320 -22.28 14.13 5.10
CA ARG A 320 -21.77 14.49 6.43
C ARG A 320 -22.27 13.46 7.43
N LEU A 321 -21.39 13.01 8.31
CA LEU A 321 -21.68 11.97 9.30
C LEU A 321 -20.92 12.24 10.61
N PRO A 322 -21.59 12.18 11.77
CA PRO A 322 -20.91 12.20 13.06
C PRO A 322 -19.91 11.03 13.20
N LYS A 323 -18.80 11.25 13.91
CA LYS A 323 -17.70 10.26 14.06
C LYS A 323 -18.20 8.89 14.54
N ASN A 324 -19.20 8.89 15.42
CA ASN A 324 -19.74 7.69 16.07
C ASN A 324 -20.89 7.03 15.32
N GLU A 325 -21.29 7.57 14.18
CA GLU A 325 -22.32 6.98 13.34
C GLU A 325 -21.71 6.14 12.21
N SER A 326 -22.54 5.31 11.59
CA SER A 326 -22.18 4.44 10.49
C SER A 326 -23.25 4.48 9.39
N PHE A 327 -22.88 4.04 8.19
CA PHE A 327 -23.81 3.82 7.09
C PHE A 327 -23.50 2.49 6.39
N GLY A 328 -24.53 1.91 5.76
CA GLY A 328 -24.43 0.62 5.08
C GLY A 328 -23.75 0.73 3.72
N VAL A 329 -22.93 -0.26 3.40
CA VAL A 329 -22.30 -0.46 2.08
C VAL A 329 -22.57 -1.89 1.63
N THR A 330 -23.11 -2.04 0.42
CA THR A 330 -23.46 -3.35 -0.14
C THR A 330 -22.65 -3.61 -1.40
N LEU A 331 -21.88 -4.70 -1.40
CA LEU A 331 -20.92 -5.03 -2.46
C LEU A 331 -21.13 -6.44 -2.98
N LYS A 332 -21.07 -6.63 -4.30
CA LYS A 332 -20.93 -7.97 -4.90
C LYS A 332 -19.52 -8.50 -4.72
N ALA A 333 -19.33 -9.81 -4.91
CA ALA A 333 -18.00 -10.41 -4.93
C ALA A 333 -17.06 -9.65 -5.87
N LEU A 334 -15.82 -9.41 -5.43
CA LEU A 334 -14.81 -8.61 -6.14
C LEU A 334 -15.16 -7.13 -6.39
N GLN A 335 -16.22 -6.61 -5.78
CA GLN A 335 -16.45 -5.17 -5.72
C GLN A 335 -15.82 -4.56 -4.47
N CYS A 336 -15.47 -3.28 -4.60
CA CYS A 336 -14.96 -2.48 -3.50
C CYS A 336 -15.29 -1.01 -3.71
N GLU A 337 -15.40 -0.29 -2.60
CA GLU A 337 -15.61 1.16 -2.59
C GLU A 337 -14.54 1.82 -1.71
N VAL A 338 -14.13 3.03 -2.10
CA VAL A 338 -13.15 3.83 -1.37
C VAL A 338 -13.80 5.14 -0.93
N PHE A 339 -13.55 5.49 0.32
CA PHE A 339 -14.06 6.68 0.98
C PHE A 339 -12.90 7.56 1.42
N THR A 340 -13.02 8.85 1.16
CA THR A 340 -12.21 9.87 1.84
C THR A 340 -13.01 10.42 3.01
N ILE A 341 -12.47 10.27 4.22
CA ILE A 341 -13.13 10.71 5.46
C ILE A 341 -12.37 11.92 5.99
N SER A 342 -13.00 13.08 5.93
CA SER A 342 -12.37 14.37 6.25
C SER A 342 -13.03 15.02 7.47
N PRO A 343 -12.31 15.22 8.58
CA PRO A 343 -12.84 15.89 9.76
C PRO A 343 -13.33 17.31 9.46
N VAL A 344 -14.55 17.65 9.90
CA VAL A 344 -15.14 18.98 9.70
C VAL A 344 -14.65 19.94 10.78
N GLN A 345 -13.85 20.92 10.39
CA GLN A 345 -13.34 21.94 11.31
C GLN A 345 -14.12 23.24 11.19
N VAL A 346 -14.27 23.94 12.32
CA VAL A 346 -14.87 25.29 12.37
C VAL A 346 -13.78 26.35 12.34
N TYR A 347 -13.93 27.32 11.43
CA TYR A 347 -13.04 28.47 11.28
C TYR A 347 -13.79 29.75 11.64
N GLU A 348 -13.25 30.50 12.61
CA GLU A 348 -13.80 31.76 13.13
C GLU A 348 -15.29 31.73 13.49
N LYS A 349 -15.81 30.56 13.90
CA LYS A 349 -17.24 30.31 14.16
C LYS A 349 -18.17 30.66 12.98
N MET A 350 -17.61 30.77 11.78
CA MET A 350 -18.30 31.26 10.59
C MET A 350 -18.51 30.14 9.58
N VAL A 351 -17.44 29.38 9.30
CA VAL A 351 -17.42 28.37 8.23
C VAL A 351 -17.01 27.03 8.83
N GLU A 352 -17.74 25.98 8.46
CA GLU A 352 -17.36 24.60 8.68
C GLU A 352 -16.77 24.07 7.38
N PHE A 353 -15.55 23.53 7.44
CA PHE A 353 -14.81 23.15 6.26
C PHE A 353 -14.09 21.81 6.46
N ALA A 354 -14.08 20.99 5.40
CA ALA A 354 -13.32 19.74 5.37
C ALA A 354 -12.78 19.51 3.95
N PRO A 355 -11.46 19.41 3.75
CA PRO A 355 -10.88 19.14 2.43
C PRO A 355 -11.18 17.69 2.00
N ILE A 356 -11.56 17.47 0.74
CA ILE A 356 -11.56 16.11 0.16
C ILE A 356 -10.30 15.90 -0.67
N GLY A 357 -9.82 16.93 -1.38
CA GLY A 357 -8.61 16.85 -2.21
C GLY A 357 -8.94 16.53 -3.67
N LEU A 358 -8.08 15.78 -4.37
CA LEU A 358 -8.27 15.49 -5.80
C LEU A 358 -9.27 14.34 -6.00
N ILE A 359 -10.55 14.66 -6.20
CA ILE A 359 -11.67 13.71 -6.13
C ILE A 359 -11.72 12.67 -7.25
N GLN A 360 -10.83 12.79 -8.24
CA GLN A 360 -10.64 11.81 -9.31
C GLN A 360 -9.54 10.78 -8.99
N MET A 361 -8.82 10.95 -7.88
CA MET A 361 -7.82 9.99 -7.40
C MET A 361 -8.37 9.15 -6.25
N TYR A 362 -8.01 7.87 -6.19
CA TYR A 362 -8.50 6.97 -5.13
C TYR A 362 -8.08 7.44 -3.74
N ASN A 363 -6.85 7.95 -3.58
CA ASN A 363 -6.41 8.63 -2.36
C ASN A 363 -6.49 10.15 -2.49
N SER A 364 -7.72 10.67 -2.66
CA SER A 364 -7.97 12.09 -2.96
C SER A 364 -7.35 13.06 -1.94
N GLY A 365 -7.52 12.78 -0.65
CA GLY A 365 -7.04 13.64 0.44
C GLY A 365 -5.51 13.66 0.60
N GLY A 366 -4.80 12.72 -0.03
CA GLY A 366 -3.34 12.73 -0.09
C GLY A 366 -2.76 13.91 -0.89
N ALA A 367 -3.60 14.61 -1.66
CA ALA A 367 -3.21 15.79 -2.43
C ALA A 367 -3.07 17.06 -1.59
N VAL A 368 -3.62 17.09 -0.37
CA VAL A 368 -3.65 18.29 0.48
C VAL A 368 -2.44 18.31 1.39
N ASP A 369 -1.62 19.35 1.25
CA ASP A 369 -0.34 19.49 1.93
C ASP A 369 -0.37 20.41 3.14
N ASN A 370 -1.19 21.46 3.10
CA ASN A 370 -1.35 22.41 4.19
C ASN A 370 -2.75 23.07 4.19
N ILE A 371 -3.23 23.49 5.37
CA ILE A 371 -4.45 24.29 5.54
C ILE A 371 -4.21 25.29 6.66
N ASP A 372 -4.26 26.56 6.31
CA ASP A 372 -4.18 27.69 7.24
C ASP A 372 -5.40 28.59 7.07
N PHE A 373 -5.61 29.48 8.03
CA PHE A 373 -6.62 30.53 7.90
C PHE A 373 -6.11 31.86 8.42
N SER A 374 -6.65 32.94 7.87
CA SER A 374 -6.34 34.31 8.29
C SER A 374 -7.54 35.22 8.09
N ASN A 375 -7.60 36.31 8.85
CA ASN A 375 -8.60 37.36 8.66
C ASN A 375 -7.97 38.50 7.88
N LYS A 376 -8.41 38.74 6.64
CA LYS A 376 -7.94 39.84 5.78
C LYS A 376 -9.09 40.81 5.55
N ASN A 377 -8.94 42.05 5.99
CA ASN A 377 -9.97 43.10 5.86
C ASN A 377 -11.36 42.73 6.43
N SER A 378 -11.40 41.86 7.44
CA SER A 378 -12.61 41.27 8.06
C SER A 378 -13.22 40.07 7.32
N ASP A 379 -12.66 39.68 6.17
CA ASP A 379 -13.04 38.47 5.45
C ASP A 379 -12.21 37.29 5.99
N LEU A 380 -12.87 36.15 6.19
CA LEU A 380 -12.18 34.90 6.52
C LEU A 380 -11.55 34.34 5.24
N VAL A 381 -10.25 34.07 5.29
CA VAL A 381 -9.51 33.47 4.18
C VAL A 381 -8.96 32.12 4.61
N LEU A 382 -9.44 31.05 3.98
CA LEU A 382 -8.83 29.73 4.08
C LEU A 382 -7.76 29.58 3.01
N HIS A 383 -6.54 29.28 3.42
CA HIS A 383 -5.38 29.06 2.55
C HIS A 383 -5.05 27.57 2.53
N ILE A 384 -5.17 26.93 1.37
CA ILE A 384 -4.97 25.49 1.22
C ILE A 384 -3.85 25.26 0.20
N GLU A 385 -2.84 24.51 0.59
CA GLU A 385 -1.77 24.10 -0.31
C GLU A 385 -1.90 22.62 -0.63
N GLY A 386 -1.49 22.24 -1.83
CA GLY A 386 -1.47 20.86 -2.24
C GLY A 386 -0.74 20.65 -3.54
N ARG A 387 -0.82 19.42 -4.04
CA ARG A 387 -0.09 18.97 -5.22
C ARG A 387 -0.92 18.11 -6.15
N GLY A 388 -0.50 18.07 -7.41
CA GLY A 388 -1.22 17.42 -8.50
C GLY A 388 -2.26 18.30 -9.19
N SER A 389 -2.87 17.75 -10.22
CA SER A 389 -3.88 18.44 -11.06
C SER A 389 -5.16 17.60 -11.17
N GLY A 390 -6.29 18.25 -11.44
CA GLY A 390 -7.60 17.60 -11.54
C GLY A 390 -8.66 18.37 -10.78
N ILE A 391 -9.78 17.71 -10.46
CA ILE A 391 -10.87 18.36 -9.72
C ILE A 391 -10.54 18.31 -8.22
N PHE A 392 -10.37 19.48 -7.60
CA PHE A 392 -10.34 19.61 -6.15
C PHE A 392 -11.77 19.64 -5.61
N GLY A 393 -12.02 18.92 -4.53
CA GLY A 393 -13.28 18.91 -3.79
C GLY A 393 -13.10 19.24 -2.31
N ALA A 394 -14.11 19.87 -1.72
CA ALA A 394 -14.20 20.11 -0.28
C ALA A 394 -15.66 20.24 0.19
N TYR A 395 -15.90 19.87 1.45
CA TYR A 395 -17.09 20.28 2.18
C TYR A 395 -16.93 21.72 2.65
N SER A 396 -17.94 22.56 2.45
CA SER A 396 -18.00 23.91 3.02
C SER A 396 -19.43 24.28 3.37
N SER A 397 -19.71 24.60 4.64
CA SER A 397 -21.07 24.97 5.07
C SER A 397 -21.57 26.31 4.51
N ARG A 398 -20.68 27.08 3.88
CA ARG A 398 -21.00 28.31 3.15
C ARG A 398 -20.38 28.30 1.76
N GLN A 399 -21.04 28.96 0.82
CA GLN A 399 -20.44 29.25 -0.47
C GLN A 399 -19.39 30.35 -0.31
N PRO A 400 -18.14 30.17 -0.75
CA PRO A 400 -17.16 31.25 -0.79
C PRO A 400 -17.62 32.36 -1.75
N GLU A 401 -17.24 33.61 -1.50
CA GLU A 401 -17.52 34.72 -2.41
C GLU A 401 -16.65 34.63 -3.67
N ARG A 402 -15.38 34.25 -3.49
CA ARG A 402 -14.42 34.03 -4.57
C ARG A 402 -13.32 33.07 -4.16
N LEU A 403 -12.71 32.44 -5.16
CA LEU A 403 -11.51 31.62 -5.00
C LEU A 403 -10.36 32.18 -5.84
N THR A 404 -9.14 32.06 -5.32
CA THR A 404 -7.94 32.28 -6.13
C THR A 404 -7.01 31.08 -6.08
N LEU A 405 -6.57 30.61 -7.23
CA LEU A 405 -5.56 29.56 -7.39
C LEU A 405 -4.25 30.20 -7.85
N ASN A 406 -3.18 30.06 -7.06
CA ASN A 406 -1.88 30.69 -7.30
C ASN A 406 -2.04 32.20 -7.59
N SER A 407 -2.82 32.87 -6.72
CA SER A 407 -3.16 34.30 -6.79
C SER A 407 -3.96 34.75 -8.02
N LYS A 408 -4.50 33.82 -8.83
CA LYS A 408 -5.40 34.14 -9.94
C LYS A 408 -6.82 33.70 -9.61
N GLN A 409 -7.79 34.57 -9.85
CA GLN A 409 -9.20 34.22 -9.65
C GLN A 409 -9.61 33.04 -10.55
N VAL A 410 -10.35 32.10 -9.98
CA VAL A 410 -10.83 30.90 -10.67
C VAL A 410 -12.32 30.69 -10.43
N GLU A 411 -12.97 30.06 -11.41
CA GLU A 411 -14.35 29.61 -11.27
C GLU A 411 -14.41 28.34 -10.43
N PHE A 412 -15.52 28.18 -9.72
CA PHE A 412 -15.83 27.01 -8.91
C PHE A 412 -17.32 26.69 -8.98
N LYS A 413 -17.67 25.47 -8.60
CA LYS A 413 -19.05 25.02 -8.44
C LYS A 413 -19.30 24.80 -6.96
N PHE A 414 -20.47 25.20 -6.50
CA PHE A 414 -20.94 24.95 -5.15
C PHE A 414 -22.35 24.38 -5.21
N SER A 415 -22.53 23.18 -4.65
CA SER A 415 -23.84 22.56 -4.52
C SER A 415 -24.35 22.78 -3.10
N ILE A 416 -25.49 23.49 -2.98
CA ILE A 416 -26.11 23.82 -1.69
C ILE A 416 -26.70 22.56 -1.04
N ALA A 417 -27.12 21.57 -1.83
CA ALA A 417 -27.81 20.38 -1.32
C ALA A 417 -26.90 19.49 -0.45
N ASP A 418 -25.63 19.37 -0.81
CA ASP A 418 -24.62 18.53 -0.16
C ASP A 418 -23.43 19.34 0.39
N ASN A 419 -23.48 20.67 0.29
CA ASN A 419 -22.40 21.59 0.68
C ASN A 419 -21.06 21.27 0.00
N PHE A 420 -21.14 20.80 -1.25
CA PHE A 420 -19.99 20.33 -1.99
C PHE A 420 -19.42 21.43 -2.89
N LEU A 421 -18.20 21.86 -2.58
CA LEU A 421 -17.42 22.77 -3.38
C LEU A 421 -16.47 21.98 -4.29
N THR A 422 -16.45 22.32 -5.58
CA THR A 422 -15.47 21.76 -6.54
C THR A 422 -14.87 22.84 -7.43
N LEU A 423 -13.58 22.70 -7.75
CA LEU A 423 -12.91 23.52 -8.77
C LEU A 423 -11.89 22.69 -9.55
N ASN A 424 -11.53 23.16 -10.75
CA ASN A 424 -10.52 22.50 -11.56
C ASN A 424 -9.14 23.11 -11.31
N ILE A 425 -8.19 22.28 -10.88
CA ILE A 425 -6.75 22.58 -10.88
C ILE A 425 -6.19 22.25 -12.26
N PRO A 426 -5.68 23.23 -13.02
CA PRO A 426 -5.22 23.02 -14.39
C PRO A 426 -4.10 21.98 -14.51
N ALA A 427 -4.05 21.29 -15.65
CA ALA A 427 -2.93 20.43 -15.99
C ALA A 427 -1.60 21.23 -16.04
N GLY A 428 -0.49 20.59 -15.66
CA GLY A 428 0.83 21.23 -15.57
C GLY A 428 1.07 22.01 -14.28
N VAL A 429 0.07 22.14 -13.41
CA VAL A 429 0.25 22.67 -12.05
C VAL A 429 0.64 21.51 -11.13
N HIS A 430 1.91 21.49 -10.70
CA HIS A 430 2.42 20.44 -9.80
C HIS A 430 2.12 20.75 -8.33
N PHE A 431 2.23 22.01 -7.93
CA PHE A 431 1.89 22.52 -6.61
C PHE A 431 0.95 23.71 -6.77
N TRP A 432 -0.01 23.82 -5.86
CA TRP A 432 -1.02 24.87 -5.91
C TRP A 432 -1.30 25.41 -4.51
N ALA A 433 -1.58 26.71 -4.47
CA ALA A 433 -2.10 27.42 -3.32
C ALA A 433 -3.49 27.96 -3.67
N LEU A 434 -4.49 27.55 -2.91
CA LEU A 434 -5.89 27.91 -3.07
C LEU A 434 -6.32 28.78 -1.89
N ASP A 435 -6.69 30.03 -2.18
CA ASP A 435 -7.32 30.91 -1.19
C ASP A 435 -8.83 30.95 -1.41
N MET A 436 -9.59 30.69 -0.36
CA MET A 436 -11.05 30.80 -0.32
C MET A 436 -11.46 31.97 0.55
N PHE A 437 -12.23 32.92 0.00
CA PHE A 437 -12.66 34.14 0.69
C PHE A 437 -14.15 34.02 1.05
N PHE A 438 -14.48 34.24 2.32
CA PHE A 438 -15.81 34.09 2.90
C PHE A 438 -16.30 35.34 3.61
#